data_AF-A0A2T1HLH3-F1
#
_entry.id   AF-A0A2T1HLH3-F1
#
_cell.length_a   1.000
_cell.length_b   1.000
_cell.length_c   1.000
_cell.angle_alpha   90.00
_cell.angle_beta   90.00
_cell.angle_gamma   90.00
#
_symmetry.space_group_name_H-M   'P 1'
#
loop_
_entity.id
_entity.type
_entity.pdbx_description
1 polymer ?
#
loop_
_entity_poly.entity_id
_entity_poly.type
_entity_poly.pdbx_seq_one_letter_code
_entity_poly.pdbx_strand_id
1 'polypeptide(L)'
;MGRLRPALSGASVAFVSTNPDHEADVQDGRFYAVRDASLSSKLGLVAMTLQLFRIVLKERPQYVISTGAAPGYIAIRLARLLFKARTIWVDSIANVDQLSTSGQKIGKHADLWLTQWPHLANDNGPNYVGAVV
;
A
#
# COMPACT_ATOMS: atom_id res chain seq x y z
N MET A 1 5.12 -8.76 -0.09
CA MET A 1 3.73 -9.27 0.13
C MET A 1 3.58 -10.79 0.16
N GLY A 2 4.60 -11.60 -0.17
CA GLY A 2 4.46 -13.07 -0.20
C GLY A 2 3.88 -13.71 1.06
N ARG A 3 4.17 -13.16 2.25
CA ARG A 3 3.69 -13.68 3.55
C ARG A 3 2.23 -13.39 3.87
N LEU A 4 1.61 -12.40 3.22
CA LEU A 4 0.18 -12.14 3.37
C LEU A 4 -0.67 -13.04 2.46
N ARG A 5 -0.06 -13.81 1.55
CA ARG A 5 -0.79 -14.67 0.61
C ARG A 5 -1.80 -15.61 1.26
N PRO A 6 -1.48 -16.33 2.35
CA PRO A 6 -2.45 -17.23 2.98
C PRO A 6 -3.73 -16.49 3.41
N ALA A 7 -3.60 -15.25 3.88
CA ALA A 7 -4.73 -14.41 4.28
C ALA A 7 -5.56 -13.87 3.10
N LEU A 8 -5.03 -13.97 1.87
CA LEU A 8 -5.69 -13.53 0.63
C LEU A 8 -6.26 -14.71 -0.18
N SER A 9 -6.19 -15.93 0.35
CA SER A 9 -6.69 -17.13 -0.34
C SER A 9 -8.19 -17.01 -0.66
N GLY A 10 -8.57 -17.33 -1.90
CA GLY A 10 -9.94 -17.20 -2.40
C GLY A 10 -10.36 -15.78 -2.81
N ALA A 11 -9.51 -14.77 -2.60
CA ALA A 11 -9.76 -13.42 -3.09
C ALA A 11 -9.25 -13.24 -4.53
N SER A 12 -9.93 -12.40 -5.31
CA SER A 12 -9.39 -11.93 -6.59
C SER A 12 -8.40 -10.80 -6.34
N VAL A 13 -7.10 -11.09 -6.48
CA VAL A 13 -6.03 -10.16 -6.10
C VAL A 13 -5.39 -9.49 -7.31
N ALA A 14 -5.16 -8.18 -7.20
CA ALA A 14 -4.31 -7.40 -8.08
C ALA A 14 -3.14 -6.80 -7.30
N PHE A 15 -1.93 -6.97 -7.81
CA PHE A 15 -0.69 -6.45 -7.25
C PHE A 15 -0.24 -5.23 -8.04
N VAL A 16 0.27 -4.23 -7.31
CA VAL A 16 0.83 -3.02 -7.91
C VAL A 16 2.22 -2.79 -7.32
N SER A 17 3.21 -2.58 -8.19
CA SER A 17 4.61 -2.40 -7.81
C SER A 17 5.28 -1.33 -8.66
N THR A 18 6.29 -0.65 -8.12
CA THR A 18 7.17 0.22 -8.89
C THR A 18 8.30 -0.55 -9.56
N ASN A 19 8.62 -1.75 -9.07
CA ASN A 19 9.58 -2.67 -9.67
C ASN A 19 8.84 -3.74 -10.49
N PRO A 20 9.01 -3.77 -11.83
CA PRO A 20 8.35 -4.75 -12.69
C PRO A 20 8.85 -6.19 -12.46
N ASP A 21 10.06 -6.39 -11.92
CA ASP A 21 10.62 -7.73 -11.71
C ASP A 21 9.79 -8.58 -10.72
N HIS A 22 9.00 -7.92 -9.86
CA HIS A 22 8.07 -8.59 -8.95
C HIS A 22 6.90 -9.28 -9.67
N GLU A 23 6.70 -9.07 -10.97
CA GLU A 23 5.71 -9.83 -11.73
C GLU A 23 5.97 -11.33 -11.66
N ALA A 24 7.24 -11.74 -11.76
CA ALA A 24 7.63 -13.15 -11.67
C ALA A 24 7.33 -13.77 -10.28
N ASP A 25 7.27 -12.94 -9.24
CA ASP A 25 6.91 -13.38 -7.89
C ASP A 25 5.39 -13.57 -7.73
N VAL A 26 4.57 -13.03 -8.65
CA VAL A 26 3.11 -13.12 -8.65
C VAL A 26 2.66 -14.36 -9.40
N GLN A 27 2.43 -15.45 -8.65
CA GLN A 27 1.92 -16.71 -9.21
C GLN A 27 0.42 -16.64 -9.50
N ASP A 28 -0.35 -16.07 -8.58
CA ASP A 28 -1.81 -15.95 -8.67
C ASP A 28 -2.25 -14.50 -8.46
N GLY A 29 -2.74 -13.86 -9.53
CA GLY A 29 -3.27 -12.51 -9.50
C GLY A 29 -2.90 -11.70 -10.74
N ARG A 30 -3.50 -10.51 -10.86
CA ARG A 30 -3.11 -9.54 -11.90
C ARG A 30 -1.95 -8.70 -11.39
N PHE A 31 -0.99 -8.38 -12.24
CA PHE A 31 0.12 -7.51 -11.88
C PHE A 31 0.08 -6.21 -12.69
N TYR A 32 0.42 -5.12 -12.03
CA TYR A 32 0.54 -3.80 -12.65
C TYR A 32 1.82 -3.13 -12.19
N ALA A 33 2.74 -2.89 -13.11
CA ALA A 33 3.88 -2.01 -12.88
C ALA A 33 3.44 -0.55 -13.02
N VAL A 34 3.81 0.28 -12.05
CA VAL A 34 3.64 1.73 -12.09
C VAL A 34 4.98 2.44 -12.02
N ARG A 35 5.02 3.67 -12.51
CA ARG A 35 6.25 4.47 -12.47
C ARG A 35 6.70 4.69 -11.03
N ASP A 36 7.99 4.49 -10.77
CA ASP A 36 8.58 4.95 -9.51
C ASP A 36 8.64 6.47 -9.48
N ALA A 37 7.94 7.06 -8.52
CA ALA A 37 7.89 8.49 -8.33
C ALA A 37 7.79 8.81 -6.84
N SER A 38 8.47 9.88 -6.46
CA SER A 38 8.50 10.40 -5.09
C SER A 38 8.15 11.89 -5.09
N LEU A 39 8.14 12.50 -3.90
CA LEU A 39 7.82 13.92 -3.75
C LEU A 39 8.81 14.85 -4.49
N SER A 40 9.99 14.37 -4.88
CA SER A 40 10.97 15.13 -5.64
C SER A 40 10.65 15.23 -7.14
N SER A 41 9.78 14.36 -7.69
CA SER A 41 9.46 14.32 -9.12
C SER A 41 7.98 14.58 -9.41
N LYS A 42 7.55 15.85 -9.37
CA LYS A 42 6.14 16.26 -9.55
C LYS A 42 5.47 15.66 -10.81
N LEU A 43 6.13 15.72 -11.96
CA LEU A 43 5.61 15.12 -13.21
C LEU A 43 5.51 13.60 -13.13
N GLY A 44 6.49 12.94 -12.50
CA GLY A 44 6.46 11.51 -12.24
C GLY A 44 5.29 11.13 -11.33
N LEU A 45 5.03 11.94 -10.30
CA LEU A 45 3.92 11.74 -9.37
C LEU A 45 2.56 11.84 -10.08
N VAL A 46 2.40 12.81 -10.99
CA VAL A 46 1.17 12.95 -11.80
C VAL A 46 0.98 11.73 -12.69
N ALA A 47 2.02 11.31 -13.42
CA ALA A 47 1.96 10.13 -14.28
C ALA A 47 1.60 8.86 -13.50
N MET A 48 2.26 8.62 -12.37
CA MET A 48 1.99 7.50 -11.47
C MET A 48 0.56 7.56 -10.91
N THR A 49 0.08 8.75 -10.52
CA THR A 49 -1.29 8.94 -10.02
C THR A 49 -2.32 8.58 -11.09
N LEU A 50 -2.10 8.98 -12.34
CA LEU A 50 -2.98 8.64 -13.46
C LEU A 50 -2.97 7.13 -13.77
N GLN A 51 -1.83 6.46 -13.60
CA GLN A 51 -1.75 5.00 -13.73
C GLN A 51 -2.56 4.32 -12.61
N LEU A 52 -2.33 4.71 -11.35
CA LEU A 52 -3.07 4.18 -10.21
C LEU A 52 -4.58 4.44 -10.33
N PHE A 53 -4.98 5.62 -10.78
CA PHE A 53 -6.39 5.96 -11.01
C PHE A 53 -7.05 5.00 -11.99
N ARG A 54 -6.40 4.71 -13.13
CA ARG A 54 -6.92 3.74 -14.11
C ARG A 54 -7.00 2.34 -13.54
N ILE A 55 -5.99 1.90 -12.79
CA ILE A 55 -5.98 0.58 -12.15
C ILE A 55 -7.12 0.46 -11.13
N VAL A 56 -7.26 1.45 -10.25
CA VAL A 56 -8.32 1.48 -9.22
C VAL A 56 -9.71 1.48 -9.87
N LEU A 57 -9.92 2.25 -10.94
CA LEU A 57 -11.20 2.23 -11.68
C LEU A 57 -11.50 0.89 -12.37
N LYS A 58 -10.47 0.20 -12.86
CA LYS A 58 -10.59 -1.11 -13.51
C LYS A 58 -10.88 -2.21 -12.50
N GLU A 59 -10.11 -2.28 -11.43
CA GLU A 59 -10.22 -3.36 -10.43
C GLU A 59 -11.36 -3.14 -9.43
N ARG A 60 -11.81 -1.88 -9.22
CA ARG A 60 -12.89 -1.50 -8.30
C ARG A 60 -12.74 -2.18 -6.92
N PRO A 61 -11.60 -1.98 -6.25
CA PRO A 61 -11.24 -2.78 -5.08
C PRO A 61 -12.20 -2.55 -3.91
N GLN A 62 -12.55 -3.63 -3.21
CA GLN A 62 -13.22 -3.56 -1.92
C GLN A 62 -12.22 -3.34 -0.77
N TYR A 63 -10.99 -3.82 -0.95
CA TYR A 63 -9.89 -3.73 0.01
C TYR A 63 -8.61 -3.27 -0.69
N VAL A 64 -7.82 -2.42 -0.04
CA VAL A 64 -6.48 -2.04 -0.48
C VAL A 64 -5.51 -2.20 0.68
N ILE A 65 -4.49 -3.04 0.50
CA ILE A 65 -3.40 -3.25 1.46
C ILE A 65 -2.13 -2.65 0.87
N SER A 66 -1.42 -1.81 1.63
CA SER A 66 -0.16 -1.24 1.17
C SER A 66 0.92 -1.22 2.25
N THR A 67 2.13 -1.52 1.80
CA THR A 67 3.39 -1.32 2.54
C THR A 67 4.29 -0.27 1.88
N GLY A 68 3.78 0.42 0.85
CA GLY A 68 4.60 1.20 -0.08
C GLY A 68 4.71 2.67 0.29
N ALA A 69 5.58 3.41 -0.42
CA ALA A 69 5.82 4.84 -0.23
C ALA A 69 4.69 5.73 -0.81
N ALA A 70 4.99 6.58 -1.80
CA ALA A 70 3.99 7.43 -2.45
C ALA A 70 2.89 6.65 -3.21
N PRO A 71 3.19 5.58 -3.98
CA PRO A 71 2.16 4.84 -4.71
C PRO A 71 1.10 4.24 -3.79
N GLY A 72 1.53 3.65 -2.68
CA GLY A 72 0.65 3.04 -1.68
C GLY A 72 -0.32 4.04 -1.06
N TYR A 73 0.20 5.22 -0.70
CA TYR A 73 -0.60 6.30 -0.14
C TYR A 73 -1.68 6.75 -1.14
N ILE A 74 -1.29 6.97 -2.39
CA ILE A 74 -2.22 7.43 -3.45
C ILE A 74 -3.27 6.36 -3.74
N ALA A 75 -2.89 5.08 -3.83
CA ALA A 75 -3.83 3.98 -4.08
C ALA A 75 -4.92 3.89 -3.01
N ILE A 76 -4.54 3.99 -1.73
CA ILE A 76 -5.49 4.02 -0.60
C ILE A 76 -6.45 5.20 -0.71
N ARG A 77 -5.92 6.40 -0.98
CA ARG A 77 -6.74 7.61 -1.11
C ARG A 77 -7.73 7.51 -2.25
N LEU A 78 -7.31 7.00 -3.41
CA LEU A 78 -8.18 6.83 -4.58
C LEU A 78 -9.25 5.78 -4.34
N ALA A 79 -8.89 4.60 -3.82
CA ALA A 79 -9.83 3.52 -3.59
C ALA A 79 -10.89 3.88 -2.55
N ARG A 80 -10.49 4.56 -1.46
CA ARG A 80 -11.42 5.05 -0.45
C ARG A 80 -12.36 6.12 -1.02
N LEU A 81 -11.83 7.07 -1.79
CA LEU A 81 -12.64 8.15 -2.36
C LEU A 81 -13.66 7.63 -3.38
N LEU A 82 -13.24 6.75 -4.28
CA LEU A 82 -14.05 6.31 -5.42
C LEU A 82 -15.00 5.16 -5.07
N PHE A 83 -14.57 4.24 -4.21
CA PHE A 83 -15.28 2.98 -3.95
C PHE A 83 -15.58 2.75 -2.47
N LYS A 84 -15.19 3.67 -1.58
CA LYS A 84 -15.28 3.48 -0.12
C LYS A 84 -14.60 2.19 0.33
N ALA A 85 -13.53 1.81 -0.37
CA ALA A 85 -12.76 0.61 -0.07
C ALA A 85 -12.23 0.66 1.36
N ARG A 86 -12.13 -0.51 2.00
CA ARG A 86 -11.43 -0.68 3.27
C ARG A 86 -9.92 -0.63 3.03
N THR A 87 -9.19 0.13 3.82
CA THR A 87 -7.78 0.43 3.55
C THR A 87 -6.90 0.02 4.71
N ILE A 88 -5.84 -0.71 4.39
CA ILE A 88 -4.90 -1.26 5.36
C ILE A 88 -3.50 -0.75 4.99
N TRP A 89 -2.85 -0.10 5.95
CA TRP A 89 -1.45 0.28 5.86
C TRP A 89 -0.63 -0.59 6.79
N VAL A 90 0.44 -1.18 6.27
CA VAL A 90 1.43 -1.90 7.06
C VAL A 90 2.78 -1.25 6.81
N ASP A 91 3.31 -0.50 7.79
CA ASP A 91 4.56 0.21 7.58
C ASP A 91 5.72 -0.78 7.35
N SER A 92 6.68 -0.33 6.54
CA SER A 92 7.80 -1.18 6.11
C SER A 92 8.65 -1.61 7.30
N ILE A 93 9.11 -2.86 7.29
CA ILE A 93 10.06 -3.36 8.31
C ILE A 93 11.36 -2.55 8.32
N ALA A 94 11.72 -1.94 7.18
CA ALA A 94 12.92 -1.11 7.06
C ALA A 94 12.85 0.19 7.89
N ASN A 95 11.67 0.61 8.32
CA ASN A 95 11.46 1.87 9.05
C ASN A 95 11.61 1.64 10.56
N VAL A 96 12.83 1.32 11.01
CA VAL A 96 13.11 0.95 12.41
C VAL A 96 12.96 2.15 13.35
N ASP A 97 13.56 3.28 12.99
CA ASP A 97 13.66 4.43 13.89
C ASP A 97 12.42 5.31 13.87
N GLN A 98 11.76 5.41 12.72
CA GLN A 98 10.59 6.26 12.51
C GLN A 98 9.75 5.77 11.33
N LEU A 99 8.44 6.00 11.41
CA LEU A 99 7.52 5.72 10.30
C LEU A 99 7.89 6.49 9.04
N SER A 100 7.64 5.88 7.88
CA SER A 100 7.79 6.58 6.60
C SER A 100 6.93 7.86 6.54
N THR A 101 7.32 8.86 5.74
CA THR A 101 6.52 10.08 5.53
C THR A 101 5.08 9.77 5.08
N SER A 102 4.91 8.76 4.22
CA SER A 102 3.58 8.27 3.83
C SER A 102 2.87 7.58 4.99
N GLY A 103 3.58 6.74 5.74
CA GLY A 103 3.07 6.06 6.92
C GLY A 103 2.54 7.04 7.96
N GLN A 104 3.27 8.10 8.27
CA GLN A 104 2.79 9.15 9.19
C GLN A 104 1.53 9.86 8.69
N LYS A 105 1.46 10.12 7.37
CA LYS A 105 0.33 10.84 6.76
C LYS A 105 -0.92 9.98 6.57
N ILE A 106 -0.78 8.66 6.50
CA ILE A 106 -1.89 7.77 6.15
C ILE A 106 -2.85 7.52 7.31
N GLY A 107 -2.49 7.79 8.57
CA GLY A 107 -3.27 7.35 9.73
C GLY A 107 -4.77 7.66 9.63
N LYS A 108 -5.13 8.91 9.36
CA LYS A 108 -6.53 9.37 9.15
C LYS A 108 -7.19 8.88 7.85
N HIS A 109 -6.47 8.14 7.03
CA HIS A 109 -6.87 7.63 5.71
C HIS A 109 -6.78 6.10 5.58
N ALA A 110 -6.28 5.40 6.60
CA ALA A 110 -6.31 3.95 6.72
C ALA A 110 -7.42 3.54 7.69
N ASP A 111 -8.13 2.44 7.42
CA ASP A 111 -9.03 1.80 8.41
C ASP A 111 -8.19 1.03 9.43
N LEU A 112 -7.10 0.43 8.96
CA LEU A 112 -6.12 -0.28 9.79
C LEU A 112 -4.72 0.24 9.49
N TRP A 113 -4.06 0.80 10.49
CA TRP A 113 -2.72 1.37 10.38
C TRP A 113 -1.77 0.63 11.31
N LEU A 114 -0.83 -0.12 10.74
CA LEU A 114 0.06 -1.02 11.47
C LEU A 114 1.52 -0.61 11.33
N THR A 115 2.27 -0.84 12.40
CA THR A 115 3.74 -0.78 12.42
C THR A 115 4.31 -2.15 12.80
N GLN A 116 5.52 -2.44 12.34
CA GLN A 116 6.25 -3.66 12.70
C GLN A 116 7.19 -3.47 13.90
N TRP A 117 7.22 -2.26 14.47
CA TRP A 117 8.09 -1.89 15.59
C TRP A 117 7.26 -1.45 16.80
N PRO A 118 7.35 -2.14 17.96
CA PRO A 118 6.55 -1.83 19.13
C PRO A 118 6.68 -0.37 19.59
N HIS A 119 7.89 0.19 19.55
CA HIS A 119 8.17 1.56 20.01
C HIS A 119 7.62 2.66 19.09
N LEU A 120 7.20 2.31 17.88
CA LEU A 120 6.53 3.24 16.95
C LEU A 120 5.01 3.25 17.09
N ALA A 121 4.45 2.34 17.90
CA ALA A 121 3.02 2.30 18.15
C ALA A 121 2.60 3.42 19.11
N ASN A 122 1.36 3.89 18.97
CA ASN A 122 0.77 4.86 19.89
C ASN A 122 -0.75 4.66 20.02
N ASP A 123 -1.36 5.31 21.00
CA ASP A 123 -2.79 5.19 21.32
C ASP A 123 -3.73 5.57 20.16
N ASN A 124 -3.28 6.44 19.26
CA ASN A 124 -4.02 6.91 18.09
C ASN A 124 -3.59 6.23 16.78
N GLY A 125 -2.75 5.19 16.87
CA GLY A 125 -2.14 4.50 15.75
C GLY A 125 -0.83 5.14 15.23
N PRO A 126 0.06 4.35 14.60
CA PRO A 126 -0.18 2.97 14.17
C PRO A 126 -0.18 1.98 15.33
N ASN A 127 -0.88 0.87 15.16
CA ASN A 127 -0.90 -0.21 16.14
C ASN A 127 0.22 -1.21 15.84
N TYR A 128 0.85 -1.73 16.89
CA TYR A 128 1.73 -2.88 16.77
C TYR A 128 0.95 -4.15 17.08
N VAL A 129 1.00 -5.12 16.16
CA VAL A 129 0.32 -6.43 16.30
C VAL A 129 1.26 -7.63 16.07
N GLY A 130 2.56 -7.36 15.92
CA GLY A 130 3.57 -8.35 15.55
C GLY A 130 4.43 -7.87 14.37
N ALA A 131 5.50 -8.61 14.12
CA ALA A 131 6.41 -8.37 12.99
C ALA A 131 6.43 -9.59 12.08
N VAL A 132 6.53 -9.36 10.77
CA VAL A 132 6.53 -10.42 9.76
C VAL A 132 7.94 -10.47 9.15
N VAL A 133 8.85 -11.19 9.82
CA VAL A 133 10.31 -11.25 9.54
C VAL A 133 10.69 -12.33 8.55
#